data_AF-U9T9A4-F1
#
_entry.id   AF-U9T9A4-F1
#
_cell.length_a   1.000
_cell.length_b   1.000
_cell.length_c   1.000
_cell.angle_alpha   90.00
_cell.angle_beta   90.00
_cell.angle_gamma   90.00
#
_symmetry.space_group_name_H-M   'P 1'
#
loop_
_entity.id
_entity.type
_entity.pdbx_description
1 polymer ?
#
loop_
_entity_poly.entity_id
_entity_poly.type
_entity_poly.pdbx_seq_one_letter_code
_entity_poly.pdbx_strand_id
1 'polypeptide(L)'
;MAPNKQLYVDIQPPRQPKCVRDIYDSNIIESHHFAIFSSWIEKEDQFYFNVKSIPYNFNLLYRASRDGDTPAAFHAKCDYKGATISVAKITNSDQIVGGYNPLYWYSGITYMSANDSFIFSFKNKNNFQSAKI
;
A
#
# COMPACT_ATOMS: atom_id res chain seq x y z
N MET A 1 10.20 19.96 -61.18
CA MET A 1 9.96 18.75 -60.37
C MET A 1 10.49 19.02 -58.96
N ALA A 2 9.61 19.15 -57.96
CA ALA A 2 10.00 19.33 -56.56
C ALA A 2 10.08 17.95 -55.86
N PRO A 3 11.00 17.74 -54.89
CA PRO A 3 11.15 16.43 -54.27
C PRO A 3 10.04 16.17 -53.25
N ASN A 4 9.52 14.95 -53.27
CA ASN A 4 8.49 14.47 -52.35
C ASN A 4 9.12 14.22 -50.97
N LYS A 5 8.76 15.05 -49.98
CA LYS A 5 9.24 14.92 -48.59
C LYS A 5 8.33 13.95 -47.85
N GLN A 6 8.76 12.70 -47.67
CA GLN A 6 8.04 11.75 -46.82
C GLN A 6 8.08 12.25 -45.37
N LEU A 7 6.91 12.55 -44.82
CA LEU A 7 6.72 12.85 -43.40
C LEU A 7 6.85 11.54 -42.63
N TYR A 8 7.99 11.34 -42.00
CA TYR A 8 8.18 10.27 -41.02
C TYR A 8 7.38 10.63 -39.77
N VAL A 9 6.18 10.07 -39.65
CA VAL A 9 5.38 10.18 -38.43
C VAL A 9 6.00 9.23 -37.41
N ASP A 10 6.64 9.79 -36.39
CA ASP A 10 7.18 9.03 -35.27
C ASP A 10 6.03 8.50 -34.42
N ILE A 11 5.50 7.33 -34.80
CA ILE A 11 4.42 6.66 -34.07
C ILE A 11 5.05 6.05 -32.82
N GLN A 12 5.02 6.81 -31.72
CA GLN A 12 5.35 6.27 -30.42
C GLN A 12 4.42 5.10 -30.10
N PRO A 13 4.93 4.02 -29.48
CA PRO A 13 4.10 2.89 -29.10
C PRO A 13 2.96 3.35 -28.18
N PRO A 14 1.79 2.71 -28.23
CA PRO A 14 0.69 3.03 -27.34
C PRO A 14 1.19 3.02 -25.90
N ARG A 15 1.18 4.20 -25.25
CA ARG A 15 1.45 4.28 -23.81
C ARG A 15 0.35 3.49 -23.12
N GLN A 16 0.66 2.27 -22.69
CA GLN A 16 -0.27 1.55 -21.83
C GLN A 16 -0.52 2.44 -20.61
N PRO A 17 -1.78 2.75 -20.29
CA PRO A 17 -2.05 3.45 -19.04
C PRO A 17 -1.47 2.55 -17.96
N LYS A 18 -0.56 3.09 -17.13
CA LYS A 18 -0.10 2.40 -15.92
C LYS A 18 -1.35 1.83 -15.26
N CYS A 19 -1.42 0.52 -15.14
CA CYS A 19 -2.56 -0.09 -14.49
C CYS A 19 -2.63 0.55 -13.11
N VAL A 20 -3.82 0.83 -12.58
CA VAL A 20 -3.92 1.43 -11.23
C VAL A 20 -3.17 0.58 -10.19
N ARG A 21 -2.94 -0.72 -10.49
CA ARG A 21 -2.07 -1.65 -9.77
C ARG A 21 -0.59 -1.22 -9.65
N ASP A 22 -0.06 -0.40 -10.55
CA ASP A 22 1.38 -0.08 -10.66
C ASP A 22 1.80 1.18 -9.87
N ILE A 23 0.91 1.75 -9.04
CA ILE A 23 1.21 2.98 -8.28
C ILE A 23 1.99 2.66 -7.00
N TYR A 24 1.76 1.49 -6.40
CA TYR A 24 2.33 1.13 -5.10
C TYR A 24 3.27 -0.06 -5.22
N ASP A 25 4.49 0.05 -4.67
CA ASP A 25 5.45 -1.06 -4.60
C ASP A 25 5.00 -2.09 -3.54
N SER A 26 4.08 -2.99 -3.91
CA SER A 26 3.59 -4.06 -3.04
C SER A 26 3.32 -5.34 -3.82
N ASN A 27 3.71 -6.47 -3.23
CA ASN A 27 3.46 -7.81 -3.78
C ASN A 27 2.29 -8.54 -3.06
N ILE A 28 1.74 -7.92 -2.01
CA ILE A 28 0.71 -8.53 -1.17
C ILE A 28 -0.66 -7.92 -1.48
N ILE A 29 -0.73 -6.60 -1.57
CA ILE A 29 -1.95 -5.80 -1.73
C ILE A 29 -1.88 -4.91 -2.97
N GLU A 30 -3.04 -4.43 -3.39
CA GLU A 30 -3.22 -3.52 -4.53
C GLU A 30 -4.04 -2.28 -4.15
N SER A 31 -4.17 -1.32 -5.07
CA SER A 31 -4.75 0.03 -4.88
C SER A 31 -6.11 0.08 -4.15
N HIS A 32 -6.99 -0.90 -4.34
CA HIS A 32 -8.26 -0.96 -3.60
C HIS A 32 -8.07 -1.12 -2.09
N HIS A 33 -7.03 -1.85 -1.65
CA HIS A 33 -6.72 -1.99 -0.23
C HIS A 33 -6.33 -0.65 0.38
N PHE A 34 -5.54 0.15 -0.34
CA PHE A 34 -5.14 1.47 0.11
C PHE A 34 -6.33 2.43 0.23
N ALA A 35 -7.32 2.31 -0.66
CA ALA A 35 -8.58 3.05 -0.50
C ALA A 35 -9.34 2.64 0.77
N ILE A 36 -9.47 1.33 1.02
CA ILE A 36 -10.12 0.81 2.24
C ILE A 36 -9.39 1.28 3.50
N PHE A 37 -8.06 1.17 3.52
CA PHE A 37 -7.26 1.65 4.64
C PHE A 37 -7.43 3.15 4.87
N SER A 38 -7.51 3.94 3.80
CA SER A 38 -7.74 5.37 3.91
C SER A 38 -9.10 5.67 4.54
N SER A 39 -10.14 4.92 4.17
CA SER A 39 -11.47 5.08 4.77
C SER A 39 -11.43 4.79 6.27
N TRP A 40 -10.76 3.71 6.68
CA TRP A 40 -10.63 3.36 8.10
C TRP A 40 -9.79 4.35 8.90
N ILE A 41 -8.72 4.91 8.33
CA ILE A 41 -7.92 5.95 9.00
C ILE A 41 -8.76 7.21 9.25
N GLU A 42 -9.58 7.61 8.28
CA GLU A 42 -10.52 8.73 8.41
C GLU A 42 -11.78 8.38 9.23
N LYS A 43 -11.87 7.15 9.75
CA LYS A 43 -13.01 6.63 10.54
C LYS A 43 -14.33 6.63 9.78
N GLU A 44 -14.24 6.47 8.47
CA GLU A 44 -15.37 6.38 7.54
C GLU A 44 -15.68 4.92 7.19
N ASP A 45 -16.84 4.72 6.55
CA ASP A 45 -17.23 3.42 6.01
C ASP A 45 -16.19 2.90 5.01
N GLN A 46 -15.97 1.58 5.00
CA GLN A 46 -14.96 0.88 4.21
C GLN A 46 -14.77 1.38 2.76
N PHE A 47 -15.87 1.74 2.07
CA PHE A 47 -15.87 2.14 0.66
C PHE A 47 -16.05 3.64 0.43
N TYR A 48 -15.81 4.46 1.45
CA TYR A 48 -15.86 5.92 1.35
C TYR A 48 -14.89 6.45 0.29
N PHE A 49 -13.61 6.04 0.37
CA PHE A 49 -12.65 6.30 -0.70
C PHE A 49 -12.65 5.18 -1.75
N ASN A 50 -12.32 5.56 -2.98
CA ASN A 50 -11.99 4.64 -4.06
C ASN A 50 -10.57 4.93 -4.57
N VAL A 51 -10.08 4.12 -5.51
CA VAL A 51 -8.70 4.21 -6.02
C VAL A 51 -8.33 5.57 -6.67
N LYS A 52 -9.32 6.40 -7.01
CA LYS A 52 -9.10 7.75 -7.57
C LYS A 52 -9.17 8.87 -6.54
N SER A 53 -9.64 8.59 -5.32
CA SER A 53 -9.87 9.58 -4.26
C SER A 53 -9.07 9.32 -2.99
N ILE A 54 -8.03 8.48 -3.06
CA ILE A 54 -7.14 8.20 -1.94
C ILE A 54 -6.45 9.52 -1.49
N PRO A 55 -6.62 9.95 -0.23
CA PRO A 55 -6.07 11.22 0.26
C PRO A 55 -4.58 11.12 0.66
N TYR A 56 -4.02 9.90 0.69
CA TYR A 56 -2.66 9.63 1.17
C TYR A 56 -1.71 9.11 0.09
N ASN A 57 -0.43 9.47 0.24
CA ASN A 57 0.65 8.88 -0.52
C ASN A 57 1.28 7.73 0.29
N PHE A 58 0.91 6.49 -0.04
CA PHE A 58 1.49 5.31 0.59
C PHE A 58 2.87 5.00 -0.01
N ASN A 59 3.90 5.00 0.84
CA ASN A 59 5.28 4.69 0.47
C ASN A 59 5.72 3.39 1.15
N LEU A 60 6.30 2.46 0.40
CA LEU A 60 6.83 1.23 0.97
C LEU A 60 8.12 1.50 1.76
N LEU A 61 8.05 1.40 3.09
CA LEU A 61 9.22 1.55 3.97
C LEU A 61 10.05 0.26 4.04
N TYR A 62 9.38 -0.88 4.23
CA TYR A 62 10.00 -2.17 4.49
C TYR A 62 9.19 -3.31 3.87
N ARG A 63 9.89 -4.30 3.29
CA ARG A 63 9.33 -5.57 2.84
C ARG A 63 10.32 -6.68 3.16
N ALA A 64 9.92 -7.67 3.96
CA ALA A 64 10.81 -8.74 4.42
C ALA A 64 11.56 -9.46 3.28
N SER A 65 10.89 -9.73 2.15
CA SER A 65 11.51 -10.38 0.99
C SER A 65 12.53 -9.51 0.22
N ARG A 66 12.56 -8.20 0.47
CA ARG A 66 13.51 -7.24 -0.13
C ARG A 66 14.59 -6.83 0.87
N ASP A 67 14.19 -6.57 2.11
CA ASP A 67 15.00 -5.88 3.12
C ASP A 67 15.54 -6.83 4.22
N GLY A 68 15.19 -8.11 4.16
CA GLY A 68 15.48 -9.11 5.20
C GLY A 68 14.35 -9.23 6.21
N ASP A 69 14.21 -10.38 6.87
CA ASP A 69 13.08 -10.74 7.74
C ASP A 69 13.39 -10.61 9.25
N THR A 70 14.37 -9.77 9.59
CA THR A 70 14.80 -9.57 10.98
C THR A 70 14.14 -8.33 11.60
N PRO A 71 13.91 -8.33 12.94
CA PRO A 71 13.47 -7.12 13.64
C PRO A 71 14.42 -5.93 13.43
N ALA A 72 15.73 -6.18 13.38
CA ALA A 72 16.73 -5.14 13.14
C ALA A 72 16.56 -4.47 11.77
N ALA A 73 16.28 -5.25 10.72
CA ALA A 73 16.01 -4.71 9.38
C ALA A 73 14.72 -3.87 9.35
N PHE A 74 13.68 -4.32 10.05
CA PHE A 74 12.44 -3.55 10.21
C PHE A 74 12.70 -2.21 10.90
N HIS A 75 13.32 -2.22 12.09
CA HIS A 75 13.58 -1.01 12.87
C HIS A 75 14.49 -0.01 12.12
N ALA A 76 15.49 -0.50 11.39
CA ALA A 76 16.35 0.35 10.55
C ALA A 76 15.60 1.14 9.47
N LYS A 77 14.43 0.65 9.03
CA LYS A 77 13.61 1.27 7.98
C LYS A 77 12.39 2.03 8.53
N CYS A 78 11.76 1.51 9.58
CA CYS A 78 10.44 1.94 10.05
C CYS A 78 10.48 2.87 11.27
N ASP A 79 11.56 2.89 12.04
CA ASP A 79 11.63 3.72 13.24
C ASP A 79 11.55 5.22 12.90
N TYR A 80 10.78 5.95 13.71
CA TYR A 80 10.57 7.39 13.60
C TYR A 80 9.96 7.88 12.27
N LYS A 81 9.33 7.00 11.49
CA LYS A 81 8.70 7.35 10.19
C LYS A 81 7.27 7.89 10.30
N GLY A 82 6.77 8.09 11.51
CA GLY A 82 5.39 8.49 11.76
C GLY A 82 4.42 7.31 11.57
N ALA A 83 3.18 7.63 11.20
CA ALA A 83 2.12 6.64 11.06
C ALA A 83 2.44 5.58 9.99
N THR A 84 2.11 4.33 10.26
CA THR A 84 2.39 3.20 9.36
C THR A 84 1.25 2.20 9.34
N ILE A 85 1.12 1.50 8.19
CA ILE A 85 0.31 0.29 8.07
C ILE A 85 1.26 -0.89 7.89
N SER A 86 1.10 -1.90 8.73
CA SER A 86 1.79 -3.19 8.59
C SER A 86 0.84 -4.20 7.97
N VAL A 87 1.32 -4.99 7.00
CA VAL A 87 0.53 -6.00 6.31
C VAL A 87 1.32 -7.30 6.23
N ALA A 88 0.71 -8.39 6.68
CA ALA A 88 1.25 -9.75 6.60
C ALA A 88 0.29 -10.64 5.81
N LYS A 89 0.84 -11.47 4.90
CA LYS A 89 0.11 -12.52 4.20
C LYS A 89 0.28 -13.83 4.97
N ILE A 90 -0.81 -14.52 5.25
CA ILE A 90 -0.76 -15.85 5.86
C ILE A 90 -0.32 -16.87 4.82
N THR A 91 0.72 -17.65 5.13
CA THR A 91 1.29 -18.67 4.25
C THR A 91 0.21 -19.65 3.78
N ASN A 92 0.27 -20.07 2.51
CA ASN A 92 -0.68 -21.00 1.90
C ASN A 92 -2.15 -20.56 1.91
N SER A 93 -2.43 -19.25 1.99
CA SER A 93 -3.77 -18.71 1.83
C SER A 93 -3.78 -17.33 1.17
N ASP A 94 -4.96 -16.84 0.81
CA ASP A 94 -5.18 -15.45 0.40
C ASP A 94 -5.54 -14.54 1.57
N GLN A 95 -5.48 -15.03 2.81
CA GLN A 95 -5.73 -14.23 3.99
C GLN A 95 -4.58 -13.22 4.20
N ILE A 96 -4.94 -11.98 4.48
CA ILE A 96 -4.01 -10.96 4.95
C ILE A 96 -4.49 -10.42 6.30
N VAL A 97 -3.54 -10.09 7.17
CA VAL A 97 -3.77 -9.46 8.46
C VAL A 97 -2.81 -8.29 8.63
N GLY A 98 -3.10 -7.40 9.54
CA GLY A 98 -2.24 -6.25 9.76
C GLY A 98 -2.76 -5.30 10.80
N GLY A 99 -2.20 -4.09 10.79
CA GLY A 99 -2.68 -3.02 11.63
C GLY A 99 -2.11 -1.67 11.23
N TYR A 100 -2.83 -0.63 11.61
CA TYR A 100 -2.41 0.75 11.53
C TYR A 100 -1.91 1.23 12.89
N ASN A 101 -0.75 1.85 12.88
CA ASN A 101 -0.19 2.56 14.01
C ASN A 101 -0.11 4.06 13.63
N PRO A 102 -0.88 4.95 14.27
CA PRO A 102 -0.82 6.40 14.02
C PRO A 102 0.45 7.04 14.59
N LEU A 103 1.18 6.33 15.45
CA LEU A 103 2.46 6.75 16.00
C LEU A 103 3.62 6.16 15.19
N TYR A 104 4.83 6.60 15.52
CA TYR A 104 6.06 6.04 14.96
C TYR A 104 6.48 4.76 15.69
N TRP A 105 7.27 3.93 15.00
CA TRP A 105 8.00 2.82 15.63
C TRP A 105 9.23 3.33 16.36
N TYR A 106 9.54 2.68 17.49
CA TYR A 106 10.69 3.01 18.33
C TYR A 106 11.26 1.73 18.92
N SER A 107 12.57 1.49 18.75
CA SER A 107 13.28 0.34 19.30
C SER A 107 13.57 0.40 20.82
N GLY A 108 12.95 1.33 21.55
CA GLY A 108 13.07 1.40 23.01
C GLY A 108 12.10 0.48 23.75
N ILE A 109 12.22 0.43 25.07
CA ILE A 109 11.46 -0.49 25.94
C ILE A 109 10.17 0.13 26.53
N THR A 110 9.62 1.15 25.87
CA THR A 110 8.46 1.90 26.37
C THR A 110 7.23 1.63 25.53
N TYR A 111 6.10 1.35 26.18
CA TYR A 111 4.80 1.32 25.53
C TYR A 111 4.28 2.74 25.31
N MET A 112 3.61 2.96 24.18
CA MET A 112 2.91 4.20 23.87
C MET A 112 1.44 3.90 23.63
N SER A 113 0.54 4.77 24.10
CA SER A 113 -0.89 4.66 23.85
C SER A 113 -1.29 5.46 22.61
N ALA A 114 -2.19 4.88 21.82
CA ALA A 114 -2.79 5.54 20.67
C ALA A 114 -4.25 5.09 20.55
N ASN A 115 -5.16 6.06 20.40
CA ASN A 115 -6.60 5.80 20.33
C ASN A 115 -7.08 5.44 18.92
N ASP A 116 -6.30 5.82 17.91
CA ASP A 116 -6.68 5.66 16.50
C ASP A 116 -6.00 4.44 15.84
N SER A 117 -5.34 3.59 16.64
CA SER A 117 -4.79 2.32 16.18
C SER A 117 -5.90 1.31 15.90
N PHE A 118 -5.73 0.53 14.83
CA PHE A 118 -6.62 -0.60 14.56
C PHE A 118 -5.83 -1.79 14.03
N ILE A 119 -6.34 -2.99 14.28
CA ILE A 119 -5.91 -4.22 13.61
C ILE A 119 -6.93 -4.55 12.52
N PHE A 120 -6.53 -5.30 11.51
CA PHE A 120 -7.47 -5.70 10.47
C PHE A 120 -7.19 -7.11 9.96
N SER A 121 -8.19 -7.67 9.29
CA SER A 121 -8.06 -8.89 8.52
C SER A 121 -8.90 -8.86 7.25
N PHE A 122 -8.43 -9.56 6.21
CA PHE A 122 -9.22 -9.92 5.04
C PHE A 122 -9.16 -11.43 4.94
N LYS A 123 -10.31 -12.11 4.97
CA LYS A 123 -10.34 -13.57 4.80
C LYS A 123 -9.79 -13.98 3.42
N ASN A 124 -10.02 -13.15 2.42
CA ASN A 124 -9.42 -13.27 1.11
C ASN A 124 -9.08 -11.86 0.60
N LYS A 125 -7.80 -11.59 0.32
CA LYS A 125 -7.32 -10.29 -0.16
C LYS A 125 -7.96 -9.82 -1.47
N ASN A 126 -8.48 -10.74 -2.29
CA ASN A 126 -9.15 -10.41 -3.54
C ASN A 126 -10.67 -10.18 -3.35
N ASN A 127 -11.22 -10.50 -2.17
CA ASN A 127 -12.59 -10.22 -1.79
C ASN A 127 -12.63 -9.08 -0.77
N PHE A 128 -12.80 -7.86 -1.25
CA PHE A 128 -12.77 -6.66 -0.42
C PHE A 128 -13.89 -6.64 0.62
N GLN A 129 -15.05 -7.25 0.37
CA GLN A 129 -16.13 -7.35 1.34
C GLN A 129 -15.79 -8.26 2.53
N SER A 130 -14.69 -9.03 2.45
CA SER A 130 -14.21 -9.85 3.55
C SER A 130 -13.34 -9.09 4.57
N ALA A 131 -13.11 -7.79 4.33
CA ALA A 131 -12.33 -6.92 5.19
C ALA A 131 -13.04 -6.66 6.52
N LYS A 132 -12.28 -6.65 7.62
CA LYS A 132 -12.75 -6.34 8.97
C LYS A 132 -11.69 -5.60 9.75
N ILE A 133 -12.11 -4.60 10.53
CA ILE A 133 -11.35 -3.95 11.61
C ILE A 133 -11.93 -4.37 12.96
#